data_AF-A0AAP3SJ55-F1
#
_entry.id   AF-A0AAP3SJ55-F1
#
_cell.length_a   1.000
_cell.length_b   1.000
_cell.length_c   1.000
_cell.angle_alpha   90.00
_cell.angle_beta   90.00
_cell.angle_gamma   90.00
#
_symmetry.space_group_name_H-M   'P 1'
#
loop_
_entity.id
_entity.type
_entity.pdbx_description
1 polymer ?
#
loop_
_entity_poly.entity_id
_entity_poly.type
_entity_poly.pdbx_seq_one_letter_code
_entity_poly.pdbx_strand_id
1 'polypeptide(L)'
;MKAKKLLLLSLLFIAETLSAQNYQVPVSEQDEPMMQGKFQPTWESLANYKIPEWFRNVKFGIWAHWGPQCVEGSGDWMARSLYMENSPEYRHHIANYGHPSEFGFKDIIPLWKAEKWDPDKLVAFYKKIGAQYFFALGNHHDNMDLWDSKYQPWNSVNM
;
A
#
# COMPACT_ATOMS: atom_id res chain seq x y z
N MET A 1 -51.55 -16.84 -24.50
CA MET A 1 -50.33 -17.61 -24.18
C MET A 1 -49.13 -16.96 -24.88
N LYS A 2 -48.29 -16.17 -24.19
CA LYS A 2 -46.91 -15.80 -24.61
C LYS A 2 -46.20 -14.79 -23.69
N ALA A 3 -46.90 -14.16 -22.74
CA ALA A 3 -46.29 -13.15 -21.86
C ALA A 3 -45.75 -13.68 -20.51
N LYS A 4 -46.15 -14.88 -20.06
CA LYS A 4 -45.72 -15.42 -18.75
C LYS A 4 -44.40 -16.20 -18.75
N LYS A 5 -43.78 -16.46 -19.91
CA LYS A 5 -42.50 -17.19 -20.01
C LYS A 5 -41.26 -16.29 -19.96
N LEU A 6 -41.40 -14.97 -20.14
CA LEU A 6 -40.24 -14.06 -20.18
C LEU A 6 -39.77 -13.58 -18.80
N LEU A 7 -40.64 -13.57 -17.78
CA LEU A 7 -40.28 -13.11 -16.43
C LEU A 7 -39.51 -14.14 -15.59
N LEU A 8 -39.52 -15.43 -15.97
CA LEU A 8 -38.74 -16.45 -15.25
C LEU A 8 -37.28 -16.53 -15.73
N LEU A 9 -36.96 -16.06 -16.94
CA LEU A 9 -35.58 -16.06 -17.44
C LEU A 9 -34.75 -14.88 -16.90
N SER A 10 -35.39 -13.77 -16.51
CA SER A 10 -34.68 -12.61 -15.93
C SER A 10 -34.31 -12.78 -14.46
N LEU A 11 -34.90 -13.76 -13.76
CA LEU A 11 -34.56 -14.08 -12.37
C LEU A 11 -33.43 -15.12 -12.25
N LEU A 12 -33.05 -15.78 -13.34
CA LEU A 12 -31.99 -16.79 -13.36
C LEU A 12 -30.58 -16.21 -13.50
N PHE A 13 -30.43 -14.90 -13.74
CA PHE A 13 -29.14 -14.24 -13.97
C PHE A 13 -28.64 -13.39 -12.79
N ILE A 14 -29.33 -13.39 -11.64
CA ILE A 14 -28.94 -12.59 -10.46
C ILE A 14 -28.28 -13.46 -9.38
N ALA A 15 -27.98 -14.72 -9.69
CA ALA A 15 -27.22 -15.61 -8.81
C ALA A 15 -25.79 -15.82 -9.35
N GLU A 16 -25.15 -14.77 -9.88
CA GLU A 16 -23.70 -14.74 -9.81
C GLU A 16 -23.34 -14.57 -8.33
N THR A 17 -23.08 -15.70 -7.71
CA THR A 17 -22.43 -15.79 -6.41
C THR A 17 -21.30 -14.79 -6.38
N LEU A 18 -21.47 -13.72 -5.59
CA LEU A 18 -20.36 -13.03 -4.95
C LEU A 18 -19.63 -14.10 -4.15
N SER A 19 -18.75 -14.84 -4.82
CA SER A 19 -17.72 -15.60 -4.14
C SER A 19 -16.86 -14.52 -3.50
N ALA A 20 -17.05 -14.32 -2.19
CA ALA A 20 -15.96 -13.77 -1.40
C ALA A 20 -14.72 -14.57 -1.81
N GLN A 21 -13.65 -13.89 -2.25
CA GLN A 21 -12.39 -14.58 -2.45
C GLN A 21 -12.09 -15.28 -1.12
N ASN A 22 -12.01 -16.62 -1.14
CA ASN A 22 -11.52 -17.39 -0.01
C ASN A 22 -10.01 -17.15 0.10
N TYR A 23 -9.62 -15.91 0.42
CA TYR A 23 -8.25 -15.57 0.71
C TYR A 23 -7.93 -16.17 2.08
N GLN A 24 -7.15 -17.24 2.06
CA GLN A 24 -6.57 -17.76 3.29
C GLN A 24 -5.60 -16.72 3.80
N VAL A 25 -5.86 -16.20 5.01
CA VAL A 25 -4.93 -15.29 5.66
C VAL A 25 -3.62 -16.07 5.83
N PRO A 26 -2.50 -15.63 5.22
CA PRO A 26 -1.25 -16.37 5.24
C PRO A 26 -0.55 -16.31 6.61
N VAL A 27 -1.16 -15.62 7.58
CA VAL A 27 -0.67 -15.43 8.94
C VAL A 27 -1.53 -16.27 9.87
N SER A 28 -0.86 -17.14 10.63
CA SER A 28 -1.47 -17.99 11.66
C SER A 28 -0.71 -17.78 12.96
N GLU A 29 -1.40 -17.84 14.11
CA GLU A 29 -0.75 -17.81 15.42
C GLU A 29 0.17 -19.03 15.64
N GLN A 30 0.09 -20.05 14.79
CA GLN A 30 1.05 -21.17 14.78
C GLN A 30 2.43 -20.71 14.32
N ASP A 31 2.49 -19.84 13.30
CA ASP A 31 3.75 -19.37 12.69
C ASP A 31 4.20 -18.02 13.28
N GLU A 32 3.25 -17.22 13.77
CA GLU A 32 3.46 -15.91 14.40
C GLU A 32 2.79 -15.88 15.78
N PRO A 33 3.40 -16.49 16.80
CA PRO A 33 2.80 -16.57 18.11
C PRO A 33 2.62 -15.19 18.72
N MET A 34 1.45 -14.96 19.33
CA MET A 34 1.17 -13.71 20.03
C MET A 34 2.22 -13.44 21.12
N MET A 35 2.90 -12.31 21.00
CA MET A 35 3.92 -11.90 21.96
C MET A 35 3.30 -11.69 23.34
N GLN A 36 3.83 -12.38 24.34
CA GLN A 36 3.40 -12.23 25.72
C GLN A 36 4.11 -11.05 26.39
N GLY A 37 3.38 -10.25 27.18
CA GLY A 37 3.96 -9.11 27.84
C GLY A 37 2.95 -8.30 28.65
N LYS A 38 3.25 -7.01 28.81
CA LYS A 38 2.44 -6.06 29.61
C LYS A 38 1.02 -5.87 29.06
N PHE A 39 0.81 -6.09 27.77
CA PHE A 39 -0.48 -5.91 27.10
C PHE A 39 -1.07 -7.24 26.68
N GLN A 40 -2.39 -7.32 26.77
CA GLN A 40 -3.24 -8.36 26.21
C GLN A 40 -3.97 -7.80 24.98
N PRO A 41 -4.46 -8.65 24.05
CA PRO A 41 -5.17 -8.21 22.84
C PRO A 41 -6.62 -7.77 23.14
N THR A 42 -6.82 -6.99 24.21
CA THR A 42 -8.11 -6.44 24.61
C THR A 42 -8.02 -4.93 24.76
N TRP A 43 -9.13 -4.24 24.47
CA TRP A 43 -9.19 -2.78 24.58
C TRP A 43 -8.89 -2.29 25.98
N GLU A 44 -9.36 -3.01 27.01
CA GLU A 44 -9.13 -2.70 28.41
C GLU A 44 -7.64 -2.74 28.75
N SER A 45 -6.90 -3.70 28.19
CA SER A 45 -5.45 -3.79 28.39
C SER A 45 -4.72 -2.67 27.65
N LEU A 46 -5.02 -2.49 26.35
CA LEU A 46 -4.37 -1.50 25.49
C LEU A 46 -4.61 -0.05 25.93
N ALA A 47 -5.76 0.25 26.55
CA ALA A 47 -6.06 1.56 27.13
C ALA A 47 -5.05 2.01 28.22
N ASN A 48 -4.29 1.07 28.78
CA ASN A 48 -3.24 1.37 29.74
C ASN A 48 -1.93 1.85 29.09
N TYR A 49 -1.83 1.88 27.76
CA TYR A 49 -0.66 2.40 27.06
C TYR A 49 -0.45 3.88 27.39
N LYS A 50 0.80 4.24 27.68
CA LYS A 50 1.22 5.63 27.88
C LYS A 50 2.28 5.94 26.85
N ILE A 51 2.07 7.02 26.11
CA ILE A 51 3.04 7.53 25.13
C ILE A 51 4.36 7.76 25.85
N PRO A 52 5.48 7.18 25.38
CA PRO A 52 6.77 7.34 26.03
C PRO A 52 7.22 8.80 26.01
N GLU A 53 7.91 9.22 27.07
CA GLU A 53 8.29 10.62 27.27
C GLU A 53 9.16 11.16 26.15
N TRP A 54 10.09 10.35 25.62
CA TRP A 54 10.92 10.75 24.48
C TRP A 54 10.04 11.13 23.27
N PHE A 55 9.01 10.35 22.94
CA PHE A 55 8.15 10.64 21.78
C PHE A 55 7.30 11.90 22.01
N ARG A 56 6.88 12.15 23.25
CA ARG A 56 6.21 13.41 23.59
C ARG A 56 7.14 14.60 23.43
N ASN A 57 8.43 14.42 23.69
CA ASN A 57 9.42 15.50 23.71
C ASN A 57 10.00 15.81 22.33
N VAL A 58 10.11 14.81 21.46
CA VAL A 58 10.49 15.03 20.06
C VAL A 58 9.35 15.72 19.32
N LYS A 59 9.53 16.99 18.97
CA LYS A 59 8.47 17.83 18.37
C LYS A 59 8.48 17.84 16.85
N PHE A 60 9.55 17.31 16.26
CA PHE A 60 9.79 17.38 14.83
C PHE A 60 10.42 16.08 14.35
N GLY A 61 9.83 15.53 13.29
CA GLY A 61 10.33 14.38 12.56
C GLY A 61 9.91 14.46 11.10
N ILE A 62 10.44 13.55 10.31
CA ILE A 62 10.26 13.53 8.85
C ILE A 62 9.64 12.19 8.45
N TRP A 63 8.78 12.22 7.45
CA TRP A 63 8.28 11.03 6.78
C TRP A 63 8.48 11.20 5.28
N ALA A 64 9.08 10.21 4.64
CA ALA A 64 9.17 10.13 3.19
C ALA A 64 8.07 9.23 2.63
N HIS A 65 7.15 9.79 1.85
CA HIS A 65 6.31 9.01 0.93
C HIS A 65 7.14 8.74 -0.32
N TRP A 66 7.83 7.60 -0.34
CA TRP A 66 8.71 7.26 -1.44
C TRP A 66 8.65 5.76 -1.72
N GLY A 67 8.19 5.44 -2.92
CA GLY A 67 8.00 4.08 -3.42
C GLY A 67 7.78 4.12 -4.94
N PRO A 68 7.37 3.01 -5.57
CA PRO A 68 7.20 2.95 -7.01
C PRO A 68 6.25 3.98 -7.62
N GLN A 69 5.23 4.43 -6.87
CA GLN A 69 4.36 5.53 -7.29
C GLN A 69 5.13 6.82 -7.66
N CYS A 70 6.33 7.03 -7.11
CA CYS A 70 7.14 8.20 -7.40
C CYS A 70 7.84 8.17 -8.76
N VAL A 71 7.86 7.04 -9.48
CA VAL A 71 8.58 6.90 -10.77
C VAL A 71 8.09 7.93 -11.80
N GLU A 72 6.78 8.09 -11.91
CA GLU A 72 6.20 9.07 -12.83
C GLU A 72 6.31 10.50 -12.32
N GLY A 73 6.32 10.69 -11.00
CA GLY A 73 6.22 12.00 -10.39
C GLY A 73 4.89 12.72 -10.70
N SER A 74 3.85 11.98 -11.12
CA SER A 74 2.55 12.52 -11.52
C SER A 74 1.59 12.74 -10.34
N GLY A 75 1.83 12.09 -9.19
CA GLY A 75 1.11 12.32 -7.94
C GLY A 75 1.21 11.14 -6.97
N ASP A 76 1.00 11.38 -5.67
CA ASP A 76 1.10 10.36 -4.62
C ASP A 76 0.10 9.19 -4.77
N TRP A 77 -1.04 9.48 -5.43
CA TRP A 77 -2.09 8.51 -5.73
C TRP A 77 -2.04 7.99 -7.17
N MET A 78 -0.91 8.16 -7.88
CA MET A 78 -0.74 7.77 -9.29
C MET A 78 -1.20 6.34 -9.56
N ALA A 79 -0.83 5.37 -8.71
CA ALA A 79 -1.19 3.96 -8.86
C ALA A 79 -2.71 3.72 -9.00
N ARG A 80 -3.53 4.58 -8.39
CA ARG A 80 -4.99 4.60 -8.55
C ARG A 80 -5.41 5.47 -9.73
N SER A 81 -4.94 6.73 -9.74
CA SER A 81 -5.41 7.75 -10.67
C SER A 81 -5.07 7.44 -12.13
N LEU A 82 -4.02 6.65 -12.40
CA LEU A 82 -3.67 6.21 -13.75
C LEU A 82 -4.73 5.30 -14.38
N TYR A 83 -5.64 4.71 -13.59
CA TYR A 83 -6.79 3.93 -14.09
C TYR A 83 -8.09 4.74 -14.13
N MET A 84 -8.04 6.01 -13.75
CA MET A 84 -9.18 6.94 -13.85
C MET A 84 -9.06 7.71 -15.16
N GLU A 85 -9.78 7.26 -16.20
CA GLU A 85 -9.73 7.89 -17.52
C GLU A 85 -9.92 9.41 -17.43
N ASN A 86 -9.09 10.14 -18.18
CA ASN A 86 -9.05 11.60 -18.21
C ASN A 86 -8.63 12.29 -16.89
N SER A 87 -8.10 11.58 -15.89
CA SER A 87 -7.34 12.21 -14.82
C SER A 87 -6.04 12.84 -15.36
N PRO A 88 -5.43 13.82 -14.66
CA PRO A 88 -4.10 14.30 -14.99
C PRO A 88 -3.05 13.18 -15.07
N GLU A 89 -3.08 12.23 -14.16
CA GLU A 89 -2.17 11.09 -14.06
C GLU A 89 -2.40 10.11 -15.21
N TYR A 90 -3.65 9.80 -15.57
CA TYR A 90 -3.96 8.98 -16.74
C TYR A 90 -3.41 9.60 -18.02
N ARG A 91 -3.61 10.90 -18.24
CA ARG A 91 -3.07 11.60 -19.42
C ARG A 91 -1.55 11.61 -19.43
N HIS A 92 -0.92 11.83 -18.27
CA HIS A 92 0.53 11.76 -18.12
C HIS A 92 1.04 10.35 -18.45
N HIS A 93 0.41 9.33 -17.90
CA HIS A 93 0.77 7.93 -18.11
C HIS A 93 0.67 7.55 -19.59
N ILE A 94 -0.45 7.88 -20.26
CA ILE A 94 -0.59 7.63 -21.70
C ILE A 94 0.47 8.33 -22.53
N ALA A 95 0.82 9.58 -22.22
CA ALA A 95 1.81 10.33 -22.98
C ALA A 95 3.23 9.77 -22.85
N ASN A 96 3.57 9.08 -21.76
CA ASN A 96 4.94 8.65 -21.45
C ASN A 96 5.14 7.12 -21.52
N TYR A 97 4.10 6.32 -21.23
CA TYR A 97 4.18 4.87 -21.07
C TYR A 97 3.17 4.09 -21.94
N GLY A 98 2.07 4.71 -22.34
CA GLY A 98 1.02 4.08 -23.15
C GLY A 98 -0.26 3.79 -22.37
N HIS A 99 -1.17 3.01 -22.95
CA HIS A 99 -2.46 2.76 -22.32
C HIS A 99 -2.31 1.86 -21.06
N PRO A 100 -2.96 2.17 -19.94
CA PRO A 100 -2.78 1.46 -18.66
C PRO A 100 -3.21 -0.02 -18.68
N SER A 101 -3.93 -0.45 -19.72
CA SER A 101 -4.26 -1.87 -19.94
C SER A 101 -3.10 -2.68 -20.53
N GLU A 102 -2.13 -2.02 -21.16
CA GLU A 102 -0.96 -2.68 -21.76
C GLU A 102 0.28 -2.49 -20.89
N PHE A 103 0.47 -1.28 -20.38
CA PHE A 103 1.54 -0.92 -19.45
C PHE A 103 0.90 -0.29 -18.23
N GLY A 104 0.79 -1.01 -17.11
CA GLY A 104 0.10 -0.55 -15.91
C GLY A 104 1.04 -0.27 -14.75
N PHE A 105 0.49 -0.04 -13.56
CA PHE A 105 1.31 0.17 -12.36
C PHE A 105 2.29 -0.98 -12.10
N LYS A 106 1.86 -2.22 -12.37
CA LYS A 106 2.72 -3.41 -12.24
C LYS A 106 4.01 -3.33 -13.06
N ASP A 107 3.97 -2.61 -14.18
CA ASP A 107 5.10 -2.43 -15.10
C ASP A 107 5.94 -1.20 -14.74
N ILE A 108 5.37 -0.26 -13.98
CA ILE A 108 6.09 0.87 -13.36
C ILE A 108 6.97 0.39 -12.19
N ILE A 109 6.50 -0.57 -11.40
CA ILE A 109 7.21 -1.09 -10.22
C ILE A 109 8.70 -1.38 -10.47
N PRO A 110 9.09 -2.20 -11.46
CA PRO A 110 10.50 -2.54 -11.72
C PRO A 110 11.35 -1.36 -12.24
N LEU A 111 10.73 -0.21 -12.56
CA LEU A 111 11.46 1.01 -12.93
C LEU A 111 11.95 1.78 -11.69
N TRP A 112 11.40 1.50 -10.51
CA TRP A 112 11.81 2.13 -9.25
C TRP A 112 13.09 1.48 -8.69
N LYS A 113 14.24 1.84 -9.29
CA LYS A 113 15.53 1.20 -9.01
C LYS A 113 16.37 1.86 -7.92
N ALA A 114 15.96 3.03 -7.44
CA ALA A 114 16.70 3.79 -6.42
C ALA A 114 18.19 4.03 -6.76
N GLU A 115 18.56 4.14 -8.04
CA GLU A 115 19.98 4.08 -8.51
C GLU A 115 20.92 5.13 -7.91
N LYS A 116 20.37 6.24 -7.39
CA LYS A 116 21.11 7.34 -6.77
C LYS A 116 20.72 7.57 -5.32
N TRP A 117 20.08 6.58 -4.69
CA TRP A 117 19.63 6.68 -3.32
C TRP A 117 20.81 6.55 -2.36
N ASP A 118 20.92 7.53 -1.47
CA ASP A 118 21.94 7.61 -0.42
C ASP A 118 21.22 7.86 0.92
N PRO A 119 20.80 6.78 1.62
CA PRO A 119 20.06 6.91 2.86
C PRO A 119 20.89 7.59 3.97
N ASP A 120 22.20 7.37 4.01
CA ASP A 120 23.08 7.97 5.02
C ASP A 120 23.11 9.48 4.89
N LYS A 121 23.25 9.99 3.66
CA LYS A 121 23.21 11.43 3.39
C LYS A 121 21.85 12.04 3.71
N LEU A 122 20.76 11.37 3.38
CA LEU A 122 19.40 11.83 3.69
C LEU A 122 19.17 11.90 5.20
N VAL A 123 19.46 10.82 5.94
CA VAL A 123 19.27 10.78 7.40
C VAL A 123 20.21 11.75 8.11
N ALA A 124 21.46 11.91 7.64
CA ALA A 124 22.37 12.92 8.15
C ALA A 124 21.81 14.35 7.96
N PHE A 125 21.22 14.64 6.80
CA PHE A 125 20.57 15.92 6.53
C PHE A 125 19.34 16.13 7.43
N TYR A 126 18.47 15.12 7.57
CA TYR A 126 17.29 15.18 8.44
C TYR A 126 17.66 15.49 9.89
N LYS A 127 18.68 14.79 10.40
CA LYS A 127 19.25 15.07 11.73
C LYS A 127 19.80 16.49 11.82
N LYS A 128 20.54 16.95 10.81
CA LYS A 128 21.11 18.31 10.76
C LYS A 128 20.03 19.38 10.83
N ILE A 129 18.87 19.17 10.22
CA ILE A 129 17.74 20.12 10.27
C ILE A 129 16.84 19.94 11.50
N GLY A 130 17.26 19.11 12.47
CA GLY A 130 16.63 18.98 13.77
C GLY A 130 15.60 17.87 13.89
N ALA A 131 15.37 17.06 12.85
CA ALA A 131 14.46 15.92 12.94
C ALA A 131 14.97 14.93 13.99
N GLN A 132 14.08 14.51 14.88
CA GLN A 132 14.38 13.61 15.99
C GLN A 132 13.86 12.18 15.74
N TYR A 133 13.01 12.01 14.74
CA TYR A 133 12.56 10.72 14.25
C TYR A 133 12.35 10.78 12.73
N PHE A 134 12.43 9.62 12.09
CA PHE A 134 12.16 9.43 10.67
C PHE A 134 11.23 8.24 10.49
N PHE A 135 10.18 8.42 9.70
CA PHE A 135 9.34 7.32 9.22
C PHE A 135 9.74 7.00 7.78
N ALA A 136 10.19 5.76 7.57
CA ALA A 136 10.24 5.17 6.24
C ALA A 136 8.84 4.64 5.90
N LEU A 137 8.40 4.86 4.66
CA LEU A 137 7.17 4.24 4.17
C LEU A 137 7.36 2.73 4.14
N GLY A 138 6.50 1.99 4.85
CA GLY A 138 6.45 0.54 4.75
C GLY A 138 5.68 0.12 3.52
N ASN A 139 4.42 0.54 3.42
CA ASN A 139 3.52 0.27 2.29
C ASN A 139 2.56 1.47 2.19
N HIS A 140 2.10 1.79 0.98
CA HIS A 140 1.09 2.81 0.73
C HIS A 140 -0.24 2.18 0.29
N HIS A 141 -1.05 2.89 -0.48
CA HIS A 141 -2.29 2.35 -1.05
C HIS A 141 -2.08 1.58 -2.36
N ASP A 142 -0.84 1.53 -2.84
CA ASP A 142 -0.41 0.80 -4.02
C ASP A 142 -0.04 -0.66 -3.73
N ASN A 143 -0.12 -1.06 -2.46
CA ASN A 143 0.13 -2.40 -1.94
C ASN A 143 1.55 -2.93 -2.18
N MET A 144 2.54 -2.07 -2.40
CA MET A 144 3.96 -2.48 -2.49
C MET A 144 4.65 -2.43 -1.13
N ASP A 145 5.13 -3.57 -0.65
CA ASP A 145 5.95 -3.63 0.57
C ASP A 145 7.37 -3.12 0.27
N LEU A 146 7.84 -2.13 1.02
CA LEU A 146 9.18 -1.55 0.89
C LEU A 146 10.19 -2.21 1.85
N TRP A 147 9.94 -3.47 2.21
CA TRP A 147 10.81 -4.34 2.99
C TRP A 147 10.82 -5.76 2.41
N ASP A 148 11.73 -6.62 2.88
CA ASP A 148 11.75 -8.05 2.51
C ASP A 148 10.56 -8.80 3.12
N SER A 149 9.41 -8.73 2.45
CA SER A 149 8.16 -9.28 2.95
C SER A 149 8.05 -10.76 2.65
N LYS A 150 7.82 -11.57 3.69
CA LYS A 150 7.50 -12.99 3.55
C LYS A 150 6.03 -13.28 3.21
N TYR A 151 5.18 -12.25 3.24
CA TYR A 151 3.72 -12.41 3.10
C TYR A 151 3.21 -12.04 1.72
N GLN A 152 3.93 -11.17 1.00
CA GLN A 152 3.60 -10.86 -0.37
C GLN A 152 4.84 -10.76 -1.27
N PRO A 153 4.75 -11.27 -2.52
CA PRO A 153 5.89 -11.28 -3.43
C PRO A 153 6.19 -9.88 -4.01
N TRP A 154 5.21 -8.97 -4.02
CA TRP A 154 5.35 -7.60 -4.51
C TRP A 154 6.02 -6.72 -3.46
N ASN A 155 7.36 -6.78 -3.44
CA ASN A 155 8.15 -6.02 -2.49
C ASN A 155 9.49 -5.52 -3.07
N SER A 156 10.13 -4.59 -2.36
CA SER A 156 11.35 -3.90 -2.83
C SER A 156 12.60 -4.76 -2.98
N VAL A 157 12.59 -6.00 -2.49
CA VAL A 157 13.70 -6.96 -2.64
C VAL A 157 13.48 -7.88 -3.84
N ASN A 158 12.24 -8.24 -4.12
CA ASN A 158 11.87 -9.18 -5.18
C ASN A 158 11.64 -8.52 -6.55
N MET A 159 11.26 -7.24 -6.58
CA MET A 159 10.83 -6.52 -7.77
C MET A 159 11.92 -5.68 -8.45
#